data_AF-A0A1L8TRI1-F1
#
_entry.id   AF-A0A1L8TRI1-F1
#
_cell.length_a   1.000
_cell.length_b   1.000
_cell.length_c   1.000
_cell.angle_alpha   90.00
_cell.angle_beta   90.00
_cell.angle_gamma   90.00
#
_symmetry.space_group_name_H-M   'P 1'
#
loop_
_entity.id
_entity.type
_entity.pdbx_description
1 polymer ?
#
loop_
_entity_poly.entity_id
_entity_poly.type
_entity_poly.pdbx_seq_one_letter_code
_entity_poly.pdbx_strand_id
1 'polypeptide(L)'
;MKLIETPLNSNLNIETLYPNLTKYAFDNRQAVKYFKLYAYDRTEIIYADRFDTIELLLLNRQRKINHKEVDTIIHRLLKVDRKEVSINVGYKKQIDEAGIRPKKSYKDIISIKYTVPKD
;
A
#
# COMPACT_ATOMS: atom_id res chain seq x y z
N MET A 1 -10.20 16.63 -5.43
CA MET A 1 -9.52 15.57 -6.21
C MET A 1 -10.33 14.27 -6.13
N LYS A 2 -10.32 13.46 -7.20
CA LYS A 2 -11.10 12.21 -7.30
C LYS A 2 -10.18 10.99 -7.12
N LEU A 3 -10.54 10.09 -6.22
CA LEU A 3 -9.96 8.76 -6.12
C LEU A 3 -10.55 7.91 -7.25
N ILE A 4 -9.70 7.27 -8.04
CA ILE A 4 -10.14 6.44 -9.17
C ILE A 4 -9.66 5.01 -8.89
N GLU A 5 -10.60 4.08 -8.82
CA GLU A 5 -10.29 2.65 -8.84
C GLU A 5 -9.79 2.30 -10.24
N THR A 6 -8.60 1.72 -10.33
CA THR A 6 -8.10 1.23 -11.61
C THR A 6 -8.60 -0.21 -11.75
N PRO A 7 -9.56 -0.49 -12.65
CA PRO A 7 -10.12 -1.82 -12.75
C PRO A 7 -9.03 -2.80 -13.20
N LEU A 8 -8.80 -3.82 -12.38
CA LEU A 8 -7.88 -4.92 -12.68
C LEU A 8 -8.63 -5.90 -13.61
N ASN A 9 -8.58 -5.66 -14.92
CA ASN A 9 -9.34 -6.45 -15.92
C ASN A 9 -8.70 -7.81 -16.27
N SER A 10 -7.65 -8.22 -15.57
CA SER A 10 -6.97 -9.50 -15.82
C SER A 10 -6.33 -10.01 -14.53
N ASN A 11 -6.04 -11.32 -14.47
CA ASN A 11 -5.30 -12.01 -13.42
C ASN A 11 -3.87 -11.44 -13.31
N LEU A 12 -3.76 -10.22 -12.81
CA LEU A 12 -2.53 -9.47 -12.66
C LEU A 12 -1.78 -10.06 -11.47
N ASN A 13 -0.76 -10.85 -11.77
CA ASN A 13 0.15 -11.35 -10.75
C ASN A 13 0.98 -10.16 -10.22
N ILE A 14 0.65 -9.70 -9.02
CA ILE A 14 1.33 -8.58 -8.38
C ILE A 14 2.79 -8.91 -8.07
N GLU A 15 3.14 -10.18 -7.90
CA GLU A 15 4.54 -10.62 -7.84
C GLU A 15 5.28 -10.34 -9.15
N THR A 16 4.59 -10.30 -10.29
CA THR A 16 5.22 -9.92 -11.57
C THR A 16 5.40 -8.41 -11.68
N LEU A 17 4.48 -7.62 -11.11
CA LEU A 17 4.55 -6.15 -11.15
C LEU A 17 5.51 -5.57 -10.10
N TYR A 18 5.59 -6.20 -8.92
CA TYR A 18 6.33 -5.71 -7.76
C TYR A 18 7.12 -6.83 -7.03
N PRO A 19 7.91 -7.66 -7.75
CA PRO A 19 8.47 -8.93 -7.26
C PRO A 19 9.26 -8.84 -5.94
N ASN A 20 9.92 -7.71 -5.69
CA ASN A 20 10.78 -7.52 -4.52
C ASN A 20 10.07 -6.81 -3.35
N LEU A 21 9.07 -5.97 -3.66
CA LEU A 21 8.27 -5.27 -2.64
C LEU A 21 7.24 -6.23 -2.04
N THR A 22 6.65 -7.10 -2.87
CA THR A 22 5.73 -8.12 -2.40
C THR A 22 6.43 -9.16 -1.55
N LYS A 23 7.56 -9.72 -1.99
CA LYS A 23 8.31 -10.70 -1.16
C LYS A 23 8.58 -10.17 0.24
N TYR A 24 9.11 -8.95 0.38
CA TYR A 24 9.37 -8.40 1.72
C TYR A 24 8.11 -8.04 2.52
N ALA A 25 7.07 -7.53 1.87
CA ALA A 25 5.82 -7.21 2.55
C ALA A 25 5.01 -8.47 2.94
N PHE A 26 5.19 -9.59 2.23
CA PHE A 26 4.36 -10.79 2.36
C PHE A 26 5.09 -12.04 2.90
N ASP A 27 6.42 -12.07 2.99
CA ASP A 27 7.22 -13.27 3.39
C ASP A 27 6.90 -13.84 4.79
N ASN A 28 6.23 -13.08 5.66
CA ASN A 28 5.97 -13.48 7.06
C ASN A 28 4.49 -13.38 7.48
N ARG A 29 3.53 -13.33 6.54
CA ARG A 29 2.12 -13.11 6.89
C ARG A 29 1.14 -13.95 6.08
N GLN A 30 -0.02 -14.19 6.69
CA GLN A 30 -1.16 -14.97 6.17
C GLN A 30 -1.46 -14.70 4.68
N ALA A 31 -2.03 -15.72 4.03
CA ALA A 31 -2.50 -15.68 2.65
C ALA A 31 -3.32 -14.41 2.38
N VAL A 32 -2.99 -13.71 1.30
CA VAL A 32 -3.72 -12.53 0.86
C VAL A 32 -5.01 -12.99 0.17
N LYS A 33 -6.16 -12.49 0.63
CA LYS A 33 -7.46 -12.85 0.09
C LYS A 33 -7.62 -12.28 -1.32
N TYR A 34 -7.29 -11.00 -1.48
CA TYR A 34 -7.23 -10.35 -2.78
C TYR A 34 -6.38 -9.08 -2.71
N PHE A 35 -6.02 -8.58 -3.88
CA PHE A 35 -5.38 -7.30 -4.03
C PHE A 35 -6.18 -6.37 -4.93
N LYS A 36 -6.06 -5.07 -4.69
CA LYS A 36 -6.59 -4.02 -5.56
C LYS A 36 -5.54 -2.95 -5.80
N LEU A 37 -5.56 -2.34 -6.98
CA LEU A 37 -4.72 -1.20 -7.30
C LEU A 37 -5.58 0.04 -7.41
N TYR A 38 -5.24 1.06 -6.62
CA TYR A 38 -5.86 2.37 -6.68
C TYR A 38 -4.84 3.41 -7.12
N ALA A 39 -5.34 4.48 -7.73
CA ALA A 39 -4.55 5.65 -8.01
C ALA A 39 -5.20 6.87 -7.34
N TYR A 40 -4.40 7.62 -6.60
CA TYR A 40 -4.78 8.92 -6.07
C TYR A 40 -3.79 9.97 -6.58
N ASP A 41 -4.23 10.75 -7.57
CA ASP A 41 -3.36 11.65 -8.36
C ASP A 41 -2.16 10.90 -8.95
N ARG A 42 -0.95 11.13 -8.43
CA ARG A 42 0.30 10.47 -8.86
C ARG A 42 0.80 9.38 -7.91
N THR A 43 0.03 9.08 -6.87
CA THR A 43 0.34 8.05 -5.89
C THR A 43 -0.35 6.76 -6.29
N GLU A 44 0.44 5.74 -6.60
CA GLU A 44 -0.02 4.36 -6.78
C GLU A 44 -0.28 3.77 -5.39
N ILE A 45 -1.40 3.07 -5.21
CA ILE A 45 -1.77 2.47 -3.93
C ILE A 45 -2.02 0.99 -4.17
N ILE A 46 -1.22 0.16 -3.53
CA ILE A 46 -1.44 -1.28 -3.49
C ILE A 46 -2.26 -1.57 -2.24
N TYR A 47 -3.46 -2.08 -2.44
CA TYR A 47 -4.36 -2.53 -1.39
C TYR A 47 -4.27 -4.05 -1.30
N ALA A 48 -3.91 -4.57 -0.13
CA ALA A 48 -3.87 -5.99 0.16
C ALA A 48 -4.85 -6.30 1.29
N ASP A 49 -5.91 -7.05 0.98
CA ASP A 49 -6.85 -7.56 1.97
C ASP A 49 -6.36 -8.92 2.47
N ARG A 50 -6.12 -9.02 3.76
CA ARG A 50 -5.96 -10.28 4.47
C ARG A 50 -7.16 -10.43 5.37
N PHE A 51 -7.54 -11.68 5.62
CA PHE A 51 -8.71 -12.04 6.44
C PHE A 51 -8.80 -11.30 7.78
N ASP A 52 -7.65 -10.97 8.39
CA ASP A 52 -7.54 -10.27 9.67
C ASP A 52 -7.05 -8.82 9.56
N THR A 53 -6.42 -8.44 8.44
CA THR A 53 -5.65 -7.20 8.32
C THR A 53 -5.71 -6.66 6.90
N ILE A 54 -5.83 -5.34 6.78
CA ILE A 54 -5.73 -4.65 5.50
C ILE A 54 -4.43 -3.86 5.48
N GLU A 55 -3.62 -4.06 4.44
CA GLU A 55 -2.37 -3.34 4.24
C GLU A 55 -2.44 -2.46 2.99
N LEU A 56 -2.07 -1.20 3.14
CA LEU A 56 -1.93 -0.27 2.03
C LEU A 56 -0.46 0.10 1.84
N LEU A 57 0.05 -0.06 0.63
CA LEU A 57 1.35 0.46 0.24
C LEU A 57 1.16 1.64 -0.72
N LEU A 58 1.51 2.83 -0.25
CA LEU A 58 1.43 4.05 -1.05
C LEU A 58 2.81 4.31 -1.67
N LEU A 59 2.83 4.46 -2.98
CA LEU A 59 4.02 4.58 -3.79
C LEU A 59 3.95 5.86 -4.62
N ASN A 60 4.92 6.76 -4.44
CA ASN A 60 5.01 7.97 -5.26
C ASN A 60 6.40 8.11 -5.89
N ARG A 61 6.42 8.30 -7.21
CA ARG A 61 7.67 8.39 -7.99
C ARG A 61 8.26 9.80 -8.04
N GLN A 62 7.44 10.84 -7.85
CA GLN A 62 7.82 12.23 -8.17
C GLN A 62 7.99 13.12 -6.94
N ARG A 63 7.24 12.84 -5.85
CA ARG A 63 7.25 13.66 -4.63
C ARG A 63 7.07 12.83 -3.36
N LYS A 64 7.28 13.49 -2.21
CA LYS A 64 6.84 12.96 -0.91
C LYS A 64 5.32 13.01 -0.81
N ILE A 65 4.72 12.02 -0.16
CA ILE A 65 3.28 11.90 0.03
C ILE A 65 2.90 12.75 1.24
N ASN A 66 1.96 13.68 1.07
CA ASN A 66 1.55 14.58 2.13
C ASN A 66 0.64 13.90 3.15
N HIS A 67 0.64 14.38 4.40
CA HIS A 67 -0.20 13.81 5.48
C HIS A 67 -1.69 13.87 5.14
N LYS A 68 -2.16 14.99 4.58
CA LYS A 68 -3.55 15.15 4.13
C LYS A 68 -3.94 14.13 3.05
N GLU A 69 -2.99 13.74 2.18
CA GLU A 69 -3.25 12.71 1.17
C GLU A 69 -3.41 11.34 1.82
N VAL A 70 -2.52 10.99 2.75
CA VAL A 70 -2.60 9.75 3.54
C VAL A 70 -3.94 9.66 4.27
N ASP A 71 -4.33 10.73 4.99
CA ASP A 71 -5.59 10.78 5.74
C ASP A 71 -6.81 10.61 4.80
N THR A 72 -6.78 11.26 3.63
CA THR A 72 -7.85 11.13 2.63
C THR A 72 -7.93 9.70 2.07
N ILE A 73 -6.80 9.06 1.83
CA ILE A 73 -6.73 7.69 1.33
C ILE A 73 -7.27 6.71 2.37
N ILE A 74 -6.87 6.83 3.64
CA ILE A 74 -7.36 6.01 4.75
C ILE A 74 -8.88 6.15 4.86
N HIS A 75 -9.38 7.37 4.94
CA HIS A 75 -10.80 7.63 5.10
C HIS A 75 -11.64 7.09 3.93
N ARG A 76 -11.13 7.19 2.69
CA ARG A 76 -11.86 6.68 1.51
C ARG A 76 -11.80 5.17 1.33
N LEU A 77 -10.63 4.55 1.55
CA LEU A 77 -10.42 3.13 1.28
C LEU A 77 -10.79 2.24 2.46
N LEU A 78 -10.46 2.66 3.67
CA LEU A 78 -10.67 1.87 4.88
C LEU A 78 -11.92 2.29 5.65
N LYS A 79 -12.44 3.51 5.40
CA LYS A 79 -13.61 4.08 6.11
C LYS A 79 -13.41 4.18 7.64
N VAL A 80 -12.15 4.28 8.07
CA VAL A 80 -11.76 4.43 9.48
C VAL A 80 -10.98 5.71 9.69
N ASP A 81 -10.80 6.10 10.95
CA ASP A 81 -9.96 7.23 11.31
C ASP A 81 -8.48 6.86 11.33
N ARG A 82 -7.63 7.89 11.15
CA ARG A 82 -6.17 7.76 11.20
C ARG A 82 -5.66 7.11 12.49
N LYS A 83 -6.39 7.24 13.59
CA LYS A 83 -6.03 6.70 14.91
C LYS A 83 -6.15 5.17 14.99
N GLU A 84 -6.95 4.59 14.12
CA GLU A 84 -7.24 3.15 14.09
C GLU A 84 -6.24 2.38 13.21
N VAL A 85 -5.35 3.10 12.52
CA VAL A 85 -4.37 2.52 11.59
C VAL A 85 -2.94 2.80 12.04
N SER A 86 -2.05 1.84 11.80
CA SER A 86 -0.62 2.00 11.98
C SER A 86 0.00 2.54 10.70
N ILE A 87 0.59 3.74 10.75
CA ILE A 87 1.19 4.40 9.58
C ILE A 87 2.71 4.44 9.75
N ASN A 88 3.42 3.86 8.80
CA ASN A 88 4.87 3.90 8.71
C ASN A 88 5.31 4.80 7.55
N VAL A 89 5.62 6.06 7.87
CA VAL A 89 6.12 7.08 6.92
C VAL A 89 7.59 6.84 6.54
N GLY A 90 8.35 6.09 7.36
CA GLY A 90 9.76 5.76 7.12
C GLY A 90 9.98 4.48 6.32
N TYR A 91 8.92 3.89 5.76
CA TYR A 91 8.98 2.55 5.17
C TYR A 91 9.97 2.45 3.99
N LYS A 92 10.11 3.50 3.20
CA LYS A 92 11.16 3.57 2.16
C LYS A 92 12.56 3.29 2.72
N LYS A 93 12.91 3.93 3.84
CA LYS A 93 14.24 3.76 4.45
C LYS A 93 14.44 2.32 4.91
N GLN A 94 13.39 1.68 5.44
CA GLN A 94 13.43 0.27 5.86
C GLN A 94 13.62 -0.68 4.67
N ILE A 95 12.96 -0.41 3.54
CA ILE A 95 13.15 -1.16 2.29
C ILE A 95 14.60 -1.03 1.79
N ASP A 96 15.13 0.20 1.78
CA ASP A 96 16.50 0.49 1.35
C ASP A 96 17.53 -0.20 2.29
N GLU A 97 17.33 -0.11 3.61
CA GLU A 97 18.17 -0.76 4.64
C GLU A 97 18.09 -2.30 4.56
N ALA A 98 16.93 -2.85 4.20
CA ALA A 98 16.75 -4.28 3.95
C ALA A 98 17.35 -4.75 2.61
N GLY A 99 17.99 -3.86 1.84
CA GLY A 99 18.66 -4.18 0.58
C GLY A 99 17.70 -4.45 -0.59
N ILE A 100 16.40 -4.16 -0.42
CA ILE A 100 15.40 -4.40 -1.44
C ILE A 100 15.49 -3.28 -2.47
N ARG A 101 15.72 -3.65 -3.72
CA ARG A 101 15.71 -2.72 -4.85
C ARG A 101 14.42 -2.90 -5.63
N PRO A 102 13.44 -1.99 -5.50
CA PRO A 102 12.25 -2.03 -6.34
C PRO A 102 12.64 -1.83 -7.81
N LYS A 103 11.90 -2.47 -8.72
CA LYS A 103 12.13 -2.36 -10.18
C LYS A 103 12.03 -0.92 -10.69
N LYS A 104 11.24 -0.07 -10.01
CA LYS A 104 11.07 1.35 -10.31
C LYS A 104 11.64 2.19 -9.15
N SER A 105 12.26 3.33 -9.48
CA SER A 105 12.66 4.29 -8.45
C SER A 105 11.44 5.03 -7.90
N TYR A 106 11.25 4.96 -6.59
CA TYR A 106 10.21 5.68 -5.85
C TYR A 106 10.85 6.77 -5.01
N LYS A 107 10.29 7.98 -5.05
CA LYS A 107 10.75 9.06 -4.20
C LYS A 107 10.28 8.85 -2.76
N ASP A 108 9.08 8.30 -2.60
CA ASP A 108 8.48 8.05 -1.30
C ASP A 108 7.65 6.77 -1.28
N ILE A 109 7.69 6.07 -0.15
CA ILE A 109 6.96 4.83 0.09
C ILE A 109 6.45 4.87 1.54
N ILE A 110 5.13 4.76 1.70
CA ILE A 110 4.46 4.70 3.00
C ILE A 110 3.71 3.38 3.11
N SER A 111 3.85 2.70 4.24
CA SER A 111 3.06 1.51 4.57
C SER A 111 2.01 1.86 5.61
N ILE A 112 0.79 1.38 5.42
CA ILE A 112 -0.32 1.55 6.35
C ILE A 112 -0.88 0.17 6.65
N LYS A 113 -1.09 -0.12 7.93
CA LYS A 113 -1.72 -1.36 8.37
C LYS A 113 -2.95 -1.07 9.20
N TYR A 114 -4.05 -1.72 8.87
CA TYR A 114 -5.28 -1.74 9.62
C TYR A 114 -5.58 -3.17 10.07
N THR A 115 -5.93 -3.36 11.33
CA THR A 115 -6.40 -4.66 11.83
C THR A 115 -7.92 -4.64 11.82
N VAL A 116 -8.52 -5.54 11.05
CA VAL A 116 -9.98 -5.63 10.95
C VAL A 116 -10.49 -6.28 12.25
N PRO A 117 -11.39 -5.63 13.00
CA PRO A 117 -12.03 -6.24 14.15
C PRO A 117 -12.74 -7.53 13.69
N LYS A 118 -12.52 -8.63 14.41
CA LYS A 118 -13.32 -9.84 14.21
C LYS A 118 -14.64 -9.61 14.95
N ASP A 119 -15.73 -9.49 14.20
CA ASP A 119 -17.09 -9.62 14.73
C ASP A 119 -17.32 -11.02 15.31
#